data_AF-A0A200PNC9-F1
#
_entry.id   AF-A0A200PNC9-F1
#
_cell.length_a   1.000
_cell.length_b   1.000
_cell.length_c   1.000
_cell.angle_alpha   90.00
_cell.angle_beta   90.00
_cell.angle_gamma   90.00
#
_symmetry.space_group_name_H-M   'P 1'
#
loop_
_entity.id
_entity.type
_entity.pdbx_description
1 polymer ?
#
loop_
_entity_poly.entity_id
_entity_poly.type
_entity_poly.pdbx_seq_one_letter_code
_entity_poly.pdbx_strand_id
1 'polypeptide(L)'
;MSFPLSRPPIFSKTSSPDKIPSFPERFPTSFSFDRCFSRQLSHWKMFSAIENAPSTIQTVTISYSELTDKDADLSMKIEEGFGPNGLGILSISNVPELSSLRQNLLHLAPRLASLPEEVKKELEDPHSRYNFGWSHGKEKLESGKPDMLKGSYYANPVLDRPTTEDSVIQRYPSYCQPNIWPGKALPELESAFKALGKLMVDVGLILAYHCDQYVSKWVTMRDDEGLEQILQRSRCHKGRLLYYFPSQKR
;
A
#
# COMPACT_ATOMS: atom_id res chain seq x y z
N MET A 1 36.39 0.98 32.52
CA MET A 1 36.88 1.59 31.25
C MET A 1 35.67 2.13 30.55
N SER A 2 35.53 3.45 30.55
CA SER A 2 34.27 4.16 30.31
C SER A 2 34.38 4.88 28.98
N PHE A 3 33.54 4.51 28.02
CA PHE A 3 33.49 5.17 26.70
C PHE A 3 32.64 6.45 26.79
N PRO A 4 33.12 7.60 26.31
CA PRO A 4 32.35 8.84 26.36
C PRO A 4 31.35 8.92 25.19
N LEU A 5 30.14 9.38 25.53
CA LEU A 5 29.04 9.68 24.62
C LEU A 5 29.38 10.90 23.75
N SER A 6 29.34 10.72 22.44
CA SER A 6 29.50 11.80 21.45
C SER A 6 28.29 12.73 21.47
N ARG A 7 28.57 14.03 21.57
CA ARG A 7 27.59 15.14 21.57
C ARG A 7 26.87 15.28 20.22
N PRO A 8 25.60 15.74 20.19
CA PRO A 8 24.90 16.08 18.96
C PRO A 8 25.39 17.41 18.37
N PRO A 9 25.30 17.63 17.05
CA PRO A 9 25.76 18.86 16.41
C PRO A 9 24.81 20.04 16.70
N ILE A 10 25.44 21.20 16.86
CA ILE A 10 24.87 22.50 17.21
C ILE A 10 24.17 23.11 15.99
N PHE A 11 22.91 23.53 16.17
CA PHE A 11 22.17 24.37 15.22
C PHE A 11 22.64 25.83 15.32
N SER A 12 23.13 26.40 14.23
CA SER A 12 23.29 27.86 14.07
C SER A 12 22.08 28.48 13.37
N LYS A 13 21.42 29.42 14.04
CA LYS A 13 20.54 30.47 13.46
C LYS A 13 21.45 31.51 12.75
N THR A 14 21.16 32.28 11.69
CA THR A 14 19.95 32.89 11.11
C THR A 14 20.28 33.42 9.69
N SER A 15 19.33 33.42 8.74
CA SER A 15 19.07 34.54 7.81
C SER A 15 17.73 34.36 7.09
N SER A 16 16.82 35.34 7.22
CA SER A 16 15.54 35.46 6.49
C SER A 16 15.73 36.24 5.16
N PRO A 17 14.69 36.51 4.35
CA PRO A 17 14.01 35.58 3.45
C PRO A 17 14.03 36.11 1.99
N ASP A 18 14.51 35.32 1.02
CA ASP A 18 14.42 35.68 -0.39
C ASP A 18 13.48 34.76 -1.17
N LYS A 19 12.36 35.36 -1.58
CA LYS A 19 11.52 35.16 -2.78
C LYS A 19 11.57 33.78 -3.46
N ILE A 20 10.50 33.01 -3.26
CA ILE A 20 10.16 31.82 -4.05
C ILE A 20 9.48 32.27 -5.37
N PRO A 21 9.97 31.87 -6.56
CA PRO A 21 9.22 32.05 -7.80
C PRO A 21 8.11 31.01 -7.91
N SER A 22 6.91 31.48 -8.27
CA SER A 22 5.74 30.67 -8.61
C SER A 22 6.01 29.77 -9.82
N PHE A 23 5.76 28.46 -9.69
CA PHE A 23 5.74 27.51 -10.81
C PHE A 23 4.44 27.64 -11.60
N PRO A 24 4.46 27.70 -12.94
CA PRO A 24 3.24 27.68 -13.73
C PRO A 24 2.69 26.26 -13.88
N GLU A 25 1.41 26.12 -13.54
CA GLU A 25 0.52 25.08 -14.06
C GLU A 25 0.46 25.18 -15.59
N ARG A 26 0.76 24.09 -16.30
CA ARG A 26 0.09 23.61 -17.54
C ARG A 26 0.95 22.55 -18.21
N PHE A 27 0.44 21.32 -18.26
CA PHE A 27 0.87 20.32 -19.23
C PHE A 27 0.28 20.67 -20.60
N PRO A 28 1.08 20.73 -21.68
CA PRO A 28 0.57 21.01 -23.01
C PRO A 28 -0.15 19.79 -23.59
N THR A 29 -1.45 19.95 -23.84
CA THR A 29 -2.26 19.12 -24.72
C THR A 29 -2.09 19.61 -26.16
N SER A 30 -1.39 18.85 -27.00
CA SER A 30 -1.67 18.65 -28.44
C SER A 30 -0.43 18.13 -29.16
N PHE A 31 -0.57 16.96 -29.79
CA PHE A 31 0.25 16.58 -30.95
C PHE A 31 -0.70 16.46 -32.13
N SER A 32 -0.67 17.47 -33.00
CA SER A 32 -1.30 17.41 -34.32
C SER A 32 -0.41 16.60 -35.25
N PHE A 33 -0.99 15.60 -35.90
CA PHE A 33 -0.44 15.00 -37.11
C PHE A 33 -1.48 15.08 -38.22
N ASP A 34 -1.31 16.06 -39.10
CA ASP A 34 -1.95 16.08 -40.41
C ASP A 34 -1.30 15.02 -41.29
N ARG A 35 -2.09 14.05 -41.77
CA ARG A 35 -1.84 13.34 -43.02
C ARG A 35 -3.14 12.84 -43.64
N CYS A 36 -3.54 13.55 -44.68
CA CYS A 36 -4.60 13.19 -45.60
C CYS A 36 -4.18 11.93 -46.39
N PHE A 37 -5.01 10.87 -46.37
CA PHE A 37 -4.92 9.78 -47.33
C PHE A 37 -6.31 9.40 -47.87
N SER A 38 -6.34 9.36 -49.20
CA SER A 38 -7.48 9.12 -50.08
C SER A 38 -8.16 7.78 -49.84
N ARG A 39 -9.50 7.77 -49.92
CA ARG A 39 -10.35 6.58 -49.86
C ARG A 39 -10.33 5.83 -51.20
N GLN A 40 -9.90 4.57 -51.18
CA GLN A 40 -10.32 3.58 -52.18
C GLN A 40 -10.83 2.34 -51.44
N LEU A 41 -12.14 2.11 -51.55
CA LEU A 41 -12.81 0.91 -51.08
C LEU A 41 -12.51 -0.22 -52.07
N SER A 42 -11.78 -1.23 -51.63
CA SER A 42 -11.75 -2.53 -52.30
C SER A 42 -12.26 -3.59 -51.34
N HIS A 43 -13.21 -4.37 -51.85
CA HIS A 43 -14.01 -5.35 -51.13
C HIS A 43 -13.15 -6.59 -50.84
N TRP A 44 -12.66 -6.74 -49.61
CA TRP A 44 -11.98 -7.96 -49.17
C TRP A 44 -12.97 -8.85 -48.40
N LYS A 45 -13.22 -10.05 -48.92
CA LYS A 45 -13.96 -11.10 -48.23
C LYS A 45 -13.22 -11.47 -46.94
N MET A 46 -13.82 -11.16 -45.79
CA MET A 46 -13.34 -11.68 -44.50
C MET A 46 -13.62 -13.18 -44.45
N PHE A 47 -12.54 -13.97 -44.46
CA PHE A 47 -12.58 -15.28 -43.82
C PHE A 47 -12.59 -15.03 -42.31
N SER A 48 -13.61 -15.55 -41.62
CA SER A 48 -13.69 -15.58 -40.17
C SER A 48 -12.48 -16.34 -39.64
N ALA A 49 -11.50 -15.59 -39.13
CA ALA A 49 -10.51 -16.15 -38.23
C ALA A 49 -11.27 -16.52 -36.95
N ILE A 50 -11.05 -17.75 -36.50
CA ILE A 50 -11.49 -18.26 -35.20
C ILE A 50 -11.11 -17.21 -34.15
N GLU A 51 -12.12 -16.71 -33.43
CA GLU A 51 -11.92 -15.78 -32.31
C GLU A 51 -10.90 -16.38 -31.35
N ASN A 52 -9.72 -15.77 -31.26
CA ASN A 52 -8.75 -16.09 -30.22
C ASN A 52 -9.47 -15.92 -28.87
N ALA A 53 -9.52 -16.98 -28.07
CA ALA A 53 -9.96 -16.90 -26.69
C ALA A 53 -9.22 -15.72 -26.01
N PRO A 54 -9.89 -14.93 -25.16
CA PRO A 54 -9.23 -13.82 -24.48
C PRO A 54 -8.00 -14.36 -23.76
N SER A 55 -6.82 -13.86 -24.10
CA SER A 55 -5.59 -14.23 -23.43
C SER A 55 -5.74 -13.87 -21.95
N THR A 56 -5.93 -14.87 -21.10
CA THR A 56 -6.01 -14.66 -19.67
C THR A 56 -4.65 -14.18 -19.19
N ILE A 57 -4.57 -12.89 -18.89
CA ILE A 57 -3.40 -12.29 -18.28
C ILE A 57 -3.22 -12.93 -16.90
N GLN A 58 -2.08 -13.55 -16.66
CA GLN A 58 -1.75 -14.20 -15.39
C GLN A 58 -0.67 -13.40 -14.65
N THR A 59 -0.77 -13.38 -13.32
CA THR A 59 0.27 -12.79 -12.49
C THR A 59 1.46 -13.73 -12.39
N VAL A 60 2.66 -13.17 -12.46
CA VAL A 60 3.88 -13.92 -12.19
C VAL A 60 3.85 -14.38 -10.74
N THR A 61 4.07 -15.68 -10.53
CA THR A 61 3.96 -16.32 -9.22
C THR A 61 5.32 -16.82 -8.73
N ILE A 62 5.68 -16.45 -7.50
CA ILE A 62 6.86 -16.94 -6.79
C ILE A 62 6.36 -17.79 -5.61
N SER A 63 6.91 -18.99 -5.42
CA SER A 63 6.53 -19.79 -4.25
C SER A 63 7.19 -19.23 -2.98
N TYR A 64 6.54 -19.37 -1.82
CA TYR A 64 7.12 -18.89 -0.56
C TYR A 64 8.49 -19.54 -0.28
N SER A 65 8.66 -20.83 -0.58
CA SER A 65 9.94 -21.53 -0.42
C SER A 65 11.06 -20.95 -1.28
N GLU A 66 10.74 -20.62 -2.54
CA GLU A 66 11.67 -19.97 -3.46
C GLU A 66 11.96 -18.53 -3.02
N LEU A 67 10.95 -17.80 -2.54
CA LEU A 67 11.11 -16.44 -2.03
C LEU A 67 12.04 -16.40 -0.81
N THR A 68 11.95 -17.37 0.10
CA THR A 68 12.77 -17.43 1.31
C THR A 68 14.23 -17.84 1.06
N ASP A 69 14.51 -18.44 -0.10
CA ASP A 69 15.89 -18.74 -0.50
C ASP A 69 16.57 -17.44 -0.95
N LYS A 70 17.48 -16.92 -0.13
CA LYS A 70 18.19 -15.67 -0.43
C LYS A 70 19.17 -15.80 -1.59
N ASP A 71 19.59 -17.03 -1.93
CA ASP A 71 20.54 -17.28 -3.02
C ASP A 71 19.83 -17.52 -4.37
N ALA A 72 18.50 -17.62 -4.37
CA ALA A 72 17.72 -17.79 -5.59
C ALA A 72 17.73 -16.52 -6.47
N ASP A 73 18.05 -16.66 -7.76
CA ASP A 73 17.94 -15.54 -8.71
C ASP A 73 16.49 -15.38 -9.21
N LEU A 74 15.77 -14.44 -8.59
CA LEU A 74 14.37 -14.11 -8.95
C LEU A 74 14.25 -12.97 -9.96
N SER A 75 15.36 -12.50 -10.54
CA SER A 75 15.39 -11.30 -11.40
C SER A 75 14.41 -11.36 -12.57
N MET A 76 14.33 -12.50 -13.27
CA MET A 76 13.40 -12.64 -14.40
C MET A 76 11.95 -12.50 -13.95
N LYS A 77 11.58 -13.12 -12.83
CA LYS A 77 10.21 -13.03 -12.30
C LYS A 77 9.89 -11.62 -11.82
N ILE A 78 10.86 -10.93 -11.22
CA ILE A 78 10.72 -9.54 -10.79
C ILE A 78 10.53 -8.61 -11.99
N GLU A 79 11.34 -8.75 -13.04
CA GLU A 79 11.20 -7.93 -14.26
C GLU A 79 9.88 -8.23 -14.99
N GLU A 80 9.47 -9.50 -15.08
CA GLU A 80 8.20 -9.87 -15.71
C GLU A 80 6.98 -9.38 -14.92
N GLY A 81 7.07 -9.34 -13.58
CA GLY A 81 5.98 -8.90 -12.71
C GLY A 81 5.89 -7.38 -12.53
N PHE A 82 7.02 -6.75 -12.17
CA PHE A 82 7.11 -5.33 -11.80
C PHE A 82 7.76 -4.44 -12.86
N GLY A 83 8.43 -5.01 -13.87
CA GLY A 83 9.10 -4.24 -14.91
C GLY A 83 8.13 -3.50 -15.84
N PRO A 84 8.64 -2.71 -16.80
CA PRO A 84 7.84 -1.81 -17.64
C PRO A 84 6.76 -2.49 -18.47
N ASN A 85 6.96 -3.77 -18.80
CA ASN A 85 6.03 -4.60 -19.56
C ASN A 85 5.19 -5.52 -18.66
N GLY A 86 5.45 -5.52 -17.36
CA GLY A 86 4.76 -6.34 -16.37
C GLY A 86 3.42 -5.71 -15.96
N LEU A 87 2.64 -6.49 -15.21
CA LEU A 87 1.34 -6.03 -14.70
C LEU A 87 1.47 -5.05 -13.52
N GLY A 88 2.69 -4.85 -13.01
CA GLY A 88 2.93 -4.12 -11.77
C GLY A 88 2.54 -4.92 -10.52
N ILE A 89 2.37 -6.25 -10.64
CA ILE A 89 1.93 -7.13 -9.56
C ILE A 89 2.63 -8.49 -9.62
N LEU A 90 2.99 -9.00 -8.44
CA LEU A 90 3.45 -10.36 -8.20
C LEU A 90 2.51 -11.10 -7.25
N SER A 91 2.43 -12.41 -7.43
CA SER A 91 1.73 -13.31 -6.51
C SER A 91 2.74 -14.17 -5.75
N ILE A 92 2.59 -14.25 -4.43
CA ILE A 92 3.36 -15.19 -3.61
C ILE A 92 2.46 -16.36 -3.22
N SER A 93 2.81 -17.57 -3.64
CA SER A 93 2.04 -18.78 -3.36
C SER A 93 2.58 -19.54 -2.16
N ASN A 94 1.74 -20.39 -1.56
CA ASN A 94 2.12 -21.30 -0.48
C ASN A 94 2.72 -20.61 0.76
N VAL A 95 2.30 -19.38 1.07
CA VAL A 95 2.70 -18.67 2.29
C VAL A 95 2.14 -19.43 3.51
N PRO A 96 2.99 -19.92 4.44
CA PRO A 96 2.55 -20.60 5.64
C PRO A 96 1.60 -19.73 6.47
N GLU A 97 0.63 -20.35 7.13
CA GLU A 97 -0.33 -19.71 8.05
C GLU A 97 -1.24 -18.62 7.45
N LEU A 98 -1.00 -18.18 6.21
CA LEU A 98 -1.79 -17.11 5.57
C LEU A 98 -3.29 -17.44 5.55
N SER A 99 -3.63 -18.69 5.24
CA SER A 99 -5.03 -19.12 5.17
C SER A 99 -5.74 -19.03 6.52
N SER A 100 -5.14 -19.56 7.59
CA SER A 100 -5.71 -19.54 8.94
C SER A 100 -5.78 -18.10 9.49
N LEU A 101 -4.73 -17.29 9.31
CA LEU A 101 -4.72 -15.89 9.76
C LEU A 101 -5.74 -15.04 9.02
N ARG A 102 -5.93 -15.25 7.71
CA ARG A 102 -7.01 -14.61 6.94
C ARG A 102 -8.37 -15.00 7.47
N GLN A 103 -8.61 -16.28 7.72
CA GLN A 103 -9.87 -16.75 8.28
C GLN A 103 -10.13 -16.10 9.65
N ASN A 104 -9.11 -15.99 10.51
CA ASN A 104 -9.22 -15.38 11.83
C ASN A 104 -9.52 -13.87 11.79
N LEU A 105 -8.97 -13.12 10.83
CA LEU A 105 -9.23 -11.68 10.73
C LEU A 105 -10.50 -11.33 9.94
N LEU A 106 -10.70 -11.93 8.77
CA LEU A 106 -11.70 -11.45 7.81
C LEU A 106 -13.15 -11.64 8.31
N HIS A 107 -13.41 -12.66 9.14
CA HIS A 107 -14.74 -12.83 9.75
C HIS A 107 -15.06 -11.75 10.81
N LEU A 108 -14.06 -11.02 11.30
CA LEU A 108 -14.24 -9.92 12.23
C LEU A 108 -14.67 -8.62 11.53
N ALA A 109 -14.44 -8.48 10.22
CA ALA A 109 -14.83 -7.30 9.46
C ALA A 109 -16.35 -6.98 9.53
N PRO A 110 -17.26 -7.94 9.28
CA PRO A 110 -18.70 -7.68 9.47
C PRO A 110 -19.06 -7.43 10.94
N ARG A 111 -18.44 -8.14 11.90
CA ARG A 111 -18.69 -7.92 13.34
C ARG A 111 -18.33 -6.49 13.76
N LEU A 112 -17.20 -5.98 13.27
CA LEU A 112 -16.75 -4.60 13.47
C LEU A 112 -17.74 -3.60 12.86
N ALA A 113 -18.16 -3.83 11.61
CA ALA A 113 -19.11 -2.96 10.92
C ALA A 113 -20.50 -2.91 11.60
N SER A 114 -20.88 -4.00 12.29
CA SER A 114 -22.12 -4.15 13.03
C SER A 114 -22.03 -3.71 14.50
N LEU A 115 -20.89 -3.20 14.98
CA LEU A 115 -20.80 -2.64 16.32
C LEU A 115 -21.80 -1.46 16.51
N PRO A 116 -22.25 -1.19 17.75
CA PRO A 116 -23.07 -0.02 18.05
C PRO A 116 -22.43 1.27 17.54
N GLU A 117 -23.24 2.23 17.11
CA GLU A 117 -22.75 3.47 16.51
C GLU A 117 -21.90 4.28 17.50
N GLU A 118 -22.26 4.24 18.78
CA GLU A 118 -21.54 4.87 19.87
C GLU A 118 -20.11 4.30 19.99
N VAL A 119 -19.98 2.97 19.90
CA VAL A 119 -18.68 2.30 19.93
C VAL A 119 -17.89 2.64 18.67
N LYS A 120 -18.49 2.59 17.47
CA LYS A 120 -17.79 2.93 16.22
C LYS A 120 -17.30 4.37 16.23
N LYS A 121 -18.06 5.31 16.82
CA LYS A 121 -17.67 6.71 16.96
C LYS A 121 -16.44 6.89 17.85
N GLU A 122 -16.28 6.08 18.90
CA GLU A 122 -15.06 6.05 19.72
C GLU A 122 -13.84 5.51 18.95
N LEU A 123 -14.08 4.76 17.87
CA LEU A 123 -13.04 4.25 16.98
C LEU A 123 -12.71 5.20 15.84
N GLU A 124 -13.43 6.31 15.65
CA GLU A 124 -13.11 7.27 14.59
C GLU A 124 -12.03 8.24 15.04
N ASP A 125 -11.09 8.56 14.15
CA ASP A 125 -10.14 9.66 14.34
C ASP A 125 -10.14 10.63 13.17
N PRO A 126 -10.96 11.71 13.24
CA PRO A 126 -10.96 12.76 12.23
C PRO A 126 -9.62 13.48 12.10
N HIS A 127 -8.78 13.51 13.15
CA HIS A 127 -7.54 14.26 13.15
C HIS A 127 -6.45 13.59 12.28
N SER A 128 -6.39 12.25 12.26
CA SER A 128 -5.59 11.51 11.26
C SER A 128 -6.20 11.50 9.85
N ARG A 129 -7.33 12.19 9.63
CA ARG A 129 -8.16 12.08 8.42
C ARG A 129 -8.69 10.66 8.25
N TYR A 130 -9.11 10.03 9.35
CA TYR A 130 -9.65 8.67 9.39
C TYR A 130 -8.66 7.60 8.88
N ASN A 131 -7.36 7.82 9.09
CA ASN A 131 -6.30 6.85 8.76
C ASN A 131 -5.95 5.94 9.95
N PHE A 132 -6.63 6.09 11.07
CA PHE A 132 -6.58 5.17 12.21
C PHE A 132 -8.00 4.92 12.71
N GLY A 133 -8.27 3.68 13.10
CA GLY A 133 -9.57 3.24 13.56
C GLY A 133 -10.61 3.15 12.44
N TRP A 134 -11.88 3.38 12.77
CA TRP A 134 -13.03 3.19 11.90
C TRP A 134 -13.25 4.37 10.93
N SER A 135 -13.67 4.04 9.70
CA SER A 135 -14.04 4.99 8.66
C SER A 135 -15.14 4.41 7.77
N HIS A 136 -16.28 5.09 7.72
CA HIS A 136 -17.40 4.75 6.84
C HIS A 136 -18.10 6.02 6.36
N GLY A 137 -18.34 6.14 5.04
CA GLY A 137 -18.97 7.33 4.47
C GLY A 137 -18.13 8.61 4.53
N LYS A 138 -16.83 8.52 4.84
CA LYS A 138 -15.92 9.67 4.93
C LYS A 138 -15.22 9.99 3.60
N GLU A 139 -15.03 8.98 2.75
CA GLU A 139 -14.50 9.12 1.39
C GLU A 139 -15.64 9.55 0.44
N LYS A 140 -15.37 10.50 -0.46
CA LYS A 140 -16.29 10.89 -1.53
C LYS A 140 -15.91 10.16 -2.81
N LEU A 141 -16.90 9.59 -3.48
CA LEU A 141 -16.77 9.10 -4.86
C LEU A 141 -16.52 10.27 -5.82
N GLU A 142 -16.08 9.99 -7.04
CA GLU A 142 -15.89 11.02 -8.10
C GLU A 142 -17.14 11.88 -8.31
N SER A 143 -18.32 11.31 -8.08
CA SER A 143 -19.61 12.01 -8.13
C SER A 143 -19.86 12.96 -6.94
N GLY A 144 -18.90 13.13 -6.03
CA GLY A 144 -19.01 13.91 -4.79
C GLY A 144 -19.85 13.26 -3.69
N LYS A 145 -20.44 12.09 -3.94
CA LYS A 145 -21.31 11.38 -2.98
C LYS A 145 -20.46 10.56 -2.00
N PRO A 146 -20.80 10.54 -0.69
CA PRO A 146 -20.15 9.64 0.27
C PRO A 146 -20.22 8.18 -0.17
N ASP A 147 -19.10 7.46 -0.07
CA ASP A 147 -19.05 6.01 -0.27
C ASP A 147 -19.60 5.30 0.97
N MET A 148 -20.90 4.98 0.92
CA MET A 148 -21.59 4.24 1.98
C MET A 148 -21.50 2.73 1.81
N LEU A 149 -20.96 2.23 0.69
CA LEU A 149 -20.89 0.80 0.39
C LEU A 149 -19.65 0.12 0.97
N LYS A 150 -18.79 0.89 1.64
CA LYS A 150 -17.50 0.41 2.14
C LYS A 150 -17.18 0.95 3.52
N GLY A 151 -17.01 0.05 4.48
CA GLY A 151 -16.39 0.32 5.77
C GLY A 151 -14.89 0.01 5.70
N SER A 152 -14.08 0.85 6.32
CA SER A 152 -12.64 0.67 6.44
C SER A 152 -12.22 0.77 7.89
N TYR A 153 -11.32 -0.10 8.30
CA TYR A 153 -10.65 -0.01 9.59
C TYR A 153 -9.14 -0.01 9.39
N TYR A 154 -8.48 0.98 9.96
CA TYR A 154 -7.05 1.22 9.77
C TYR A 154 -6.28 1.06 11.07
N ALA A 155 -5.17 0.34 11.01
CA ALA A 155 -4.22 0.27 12.10
C ALA A 155 -2.82 -0.03 11.54
N ASN A 156 -1.79 0.37 12.26
CA ASN A 156 -0.45 -0.11 12.02
C ASN A 156 -0.32 -1.55 12.58
N PRO A 157 -0.03 -2.56 11.74
CA PRO A 157 -0.01 -3.95 12.18
C PRO A 157 1.25 -4.33 12.98
N VAL A 158 2.28 -3.48 13.00
CA VAL A 158 3.57 -3.76 13.64
C VAL A 158 3.73 -2.96 14.94
N LEU A 159 3.35 -1.69 14.95
CA LEU A 159 3.55 -0.77 16.07
C LEU A 159 2.26 -0.05 16.45
N ASP A 160 1.83 -0.15 17.71
CA ASP A 160 0.67 0.62 18.17
C ASP A 160 0.92 2.11 18.26
N ARG A 161 2.15 2.51 18.57
CA ARG A 161 2.55 3.91 18.72
C ARG A 161 3.77 4.15 17.84
N PRO A 162 3.57 4.63 16.60
CA PRO A 162 4.67 4.91 15.68
C PRO A 162 5.66 5.94 16.17
N THR A 163 5.34 6.79 17.15
CA THR A 163 6.26 7.72 17.81
C THR A 163 5.66 8.25 19.11
N THR A 164 6.50 8.81 19.98
CA THR A 164 6.10 9.55 21.21
C THR A 164 6.35 11.05 21.10
N GLU A 165 6.95 11.50 20.00
CA GLU A 165 7.27 12.91 19.76
C GLU A 165 6.04 13.67 19.25
N ASP A 166 5.43 14.50 20.10
CA ASP A 166 4.21 15.25 19.79
C ASP A 166 4.34 16.10 18.52
N SER A 167 5.51 16.70 18.29
CA SER A 167 5.77 17.50 17.09
C SER A 167 5.66 16.70 15.79
N VAL A 168 6.06 15.42 15.81
CA VAL A 168 5.98 14.51 14.66
C VAL A 168 4.53 14.04 14.48
N ILE A 169 3.82 13.74 15.56
CA ILE A 169 2.41 13.34 15.53
C ILE A 169 1.56 14.46 14.92
N GLN A 170 1.76 15.71 15.36
CA GLN A 170 1.05 16.88 14.84
C GLN A 170 1.39 17.14 13.37
N ARG A 171 2.65 16.93 12.96
CA ARG A 171 3.08 17.13 11.57
C ARG A 171 2.57 16.03 10.64
N TYR A 172 2.45 14.79 11.11
CA TYR A 172 2.10 13.61 10.31
C TYR A 172 0.98 12.77 10.95
N PRO A 173 -0.21 13.34 11.20
CA PRO A 173 -1.25 12.68 11.96
C PRO A 173 -1.79 11.42 11.26
N SER A 174 -1.78 11.37 9.93
CA SER A 174 -2.21 10.17 9.18
C SER A 174 -1.26 8.96 9.32
N TYR A 175 -0.02 9.18 9.77
CA TYR A 175 1.00 8.13 9.88
C TYR A 175 1.42 7.84 11.32
N CYS A 176 1.36 8.84 12.20
CA CYS A 176 2.01 8.79 13.50
C CYS A 176 1.05 8.71 14.69
N GLN A 177 -0.27 8.77 14.47
CA GLN A 177 -1.24 8.57 15.55
C GLN A 177 -1.16 7.14 16.12
N PRO A 178 -1.50 6.95 17.41
CA PRO A 178 -1.67 5.63 17.98
C PRO A 178 -2.80 4.83 17.32
N ASN A 179 -2.69 3.50 17.32
CA ASN A 179 -3.79 2.62 16.97
C ASN A 179 -4.98 2.79 17.94
N ILE A 180 -6.19 2.61 17.41
CA ILE A 180 -7.45 2.74 18.16
C ILE A 180 -8.19 1.40 18.13
N TRP A 181 -7.91 0.55 19.10
CA TRP A 181 -8.49 -0.80 19.18
C TRP A 181 -9.88 -0.80 19.85
N PRO A 182 -10.81 -1.68 19.43
CA PRO A 182 -12.17 -1.79 19.99
C PRO A 182 -12.24 -2.31 21.43
N GLY A 183 -11.10 -2.67 22.03
CA GLY A 183 -11.03 -3.14 23.41
C GLY A 183 -12.03 -4.26 23.69
N LYS A 184 -12.88 -4.07 24.70
CA LYS A 184 -13.87 -5.08 25.11
C LYS A 184 -15.00 -5.31 24.08
N ALA A 185 -15.23 -4.38 23.16
CA ALA A 185 -16.30 -4.52 22.18
C ALA A 185 -15.98 -5.57 21.09
N LEU A 186 -14.68 -5.76 20.79
CA LEU A 186 -14.21 -6.78 19.85
C LEU A 186 -12.74 -7.16 20.17
N PRO A 187 -12.48 -7.82 21.31
CA PRO A 187 -11.12 -8.03 21.84
C PRO A 187 -10.21 -8.86 20.92
N GLU A 188 -10.79 -9.69 20.06
CA GLU A 188 -10.06 -10.55 19.13
C GLU A 188 -9.39 -9.76 18.00
N LEU A 189 -9.91 -8.57 17.66
CA LEU A 189 -9.50 -7.83 16.47
C LEU A 189 -8.03 -7.46 16.47
N GLU A 190 -7.51 -6.93 17.58
CA GLU A 190 -6.12 -6.47 17.66
C GLU A 190 -5.15 -7.61 17.34
N SER A 191 -5.32 -8.75 18.02
CA SER A 191 -4.45 -9.91 17.85
C SER A 191 -4.51 -10.46 16.42
N ALA A 192 -5.70 -10.62 15.86
CA ALA A 192 -5.89 -11.13 14.50
C ALA A 192 -5.34 -10.16 13.43
N PHE A 193 -5.54 -8.86 13.62
CA PHE A 193 -5.08 -7.83 12.69
C PHE A 193 -3.56 -7.75 12.66
N LYS A 194 -2.92 -7.73 13.83
CA LYS A 194 -1.45 -7.72 13.95
C LYS A 194 -0.84 -9.02 13.43
N ALA A 195 -1.41 -10.18 13.74
CA ALA A 195 -0.86 -11.46 13.29
C ALA A 195 -0.82 -11.55 11.75
N LEU A 196 -1.95 -11.29 11.07
CA LEU A 196 -1.97 -11.29 9.61
C LEU A 196 -1.13 -10.15 9.02
N GLY A 197 -1.25 -8.94 9.57
CA GLY A 197 -0.55 -7.78 9.05
C GLY A 197 0.98 -7.91 9.18
N LYS A 198 1.48 -8.49 10.28
CA LYS A 198 2.90 -8.78 10.46
C LYS A 198 3.39 -9.80 9.42
N LEU A 199 2.65 -10.89 9.19
CA LEU A 199 2.99 -11.86 8.14
C LEU A 199 3.11 -11.17 6.76
N MET A 200 2.18 -10.29 6.42
CA MET A 200 2.22 -9.54 5.16
C MET A 200 3.43 -8.61 5.07
N VAL A 201 3.81 -7.95 6.17
CA VAL A 201 5.02 -7.12 6.23
C VAL A 201 6.27 -7.99 6.07
N ASP A 202 6.36 -9.11 6.79
CA ASP A 202 7.52 -10.01 6.73
C ASP A 202 7.73 -10.56 5.30
N VAL A 203 6.66 -11.03 4.64
CA VAL A 203 6.73 -11.47 3.22
C VAL A 203 7.17 -10.32 2.31
N GLY A 204 6.63 -9.12 2.53
CA GLY A 204 7.00 -7.93 1.77
C GLY A 204 8.47 -7.55 1.92
N LEU A 205 9.05 -7.71 3.11
CA LEU A 205 10.49 -7.47 3.35
C LEU A 205 11.37 -8.46 2.59
N ILE A 206 11.02 -9.74 2.57
CA ILE A 206 11.78 -10.75 1.81
C ILE A 206 11.68 -10.47 0.30
N LEU A 207 10.51 -10.07 -0.20
CA LEU A 207 10.36 -9.67 -1.59
C LEU A 207 11.17 -8.40 -1.92
N ALA A 208 11.18 -7.43 -1.01
CA ALA A 208 11.97 -6.20 -1.17
C ALA A 208 13.47 -6.50 -1.26
N TYR A 209 13.99 -7.45 -0.47
CA TYR A 209 15.37 -7.92 -0.58
C TYR A 209 15.70 -8.39 -2.00
N HIS A 210 14.85 -9.23 -2.60
CA HIS A 210 15.06 -9.72 -3.96
C HIS A 210 14.93 -8.61 -5.01
N CYS A 211 14.03 -7.64 -4.81
CA CYS A 211 13.97 -6.44 -5.64
C CYS A 211 15.27 -5.62 -5.56
N ASP A 212 15.85 -5.48 -4.36
CA ASP A 212 17.12 -4.78 -4.18
C ASP A 212 18.28 -5.53 -4.88
N GLN A 213 18.32 -6.87 -4.82
CA GLN A 213 19.28 -7.68 -5.56
C GLN A 213 19.13 -7.55 -7.08
N TYR A 214 17.89 -7.43 -7.57
CA TYR A 214 17.64 -7.20 -8.99
C TYR A 214 18.18 -5.83 -9.44
N VAL A 215 17.88 -4.77 -8.68
CA VAL A 215 18.27 -3.39 -9.03
C VAL A 215 19.77 -3.16 -8.86
N SER A 216 20.42 -3.84 -7.92
CA SER A 216 21.86 -3.71 -7.67
C SER A 216 22.73 -4.11 -8.87
N LYS A 217 22.18 -4.90 -9.81
CA LYS A 217 22.81 -5.25 -11.09
C LYS A 217 23.00 -4.05 -12.01
N TRP A 218 22.20 -2.99 -11.83
CA TRP A 218 22.16 -1.81 -12.70
C TRP A 218 22.59 -0.52 -12.00
N VAL A 219 22.43 -0.46 -10.67
CA VAL A 219 22.71 0.72 -9.85
C VAL A 219 23.49 0.32 -8.60
N THR A 220 24.59 1.02 -8.33
CA THR A 220 25.28 0.88 -7.05
C THR A 220 24.45 1.53 -5.94
N MET A 221 23.86 0.71 -5.08
CA MET A 221 23.10 1.13 -3.90
C MET A 221 24.02 1.17 -2.68
N ARG A 222 23.83 2.13 -1.77
CA ARG A 222 24.38 2.03 -0.41
C ARG A 222 23.54 1.07 0.42
N ASP A 223 24.15 0.49 1.45
CA ASP A 223 23.49 -0.49 2.34
C ASP A 223 22.19 0.04 2.95
N ASP A 224 22.02 1.35 3.11
CA ASP A 224 20.86 2.00 3.73
C ASP A 224 19.82 2.59 2.75
N GLU A 225 20.02 2.37 1.45
CA GLU A 225 19.18 2.89 0.36
C GLU A 225 18.25 1.83 -0.23
N GLY A 226 18.47 0.53 0.08
CA GLY A 226 17.61 -0.56 -0.36
C GLY A 226 16.20 -0.49 0.21
N LEU A 227 15.23 -0.96 -0.58
CA LEU A 227 13.81 -1.03 -0.20
C LEU A 227 13.61 -1.89 1.05
N GLU A 228 14.32 -3.01 1.20
CA GLU A 228 14.24 -3.87 2.39
C GLU A 228 14.54 -3.05 3.65
N GLN A 229 15.68 -2.36 3.67
CA GLN A 229 16.13 -1.58 4.83
C GLN A 229 15.23 -0.37 5.11
N ILE A 230 14.74 0.30 4.05
CA ILE A 230 13.76 1.39 4.17
C ILE A 230 12.46 0.91 4.81
N LEU A 231 11.94 -0.24 4.37
CA LEU A 231 10.71 -0.81 4.91
C LEU A 231 10.93 -1.32 6.33
N GLN A 232 12.06 -1.96 6.62
CA GLN A 232 12.38 -2.52 7.92
C GLN A 232 12.46 -1.43 9.01
N ARG A 233 13.02 -0.26 8.69
CA ARG A 233 13.07 0.89 9.61
C ARG A 233 11.80 1.73 9.63
N SER A 234 10.86 1.47 8.72
CA SER A 234 9.62 2.24 8.62
C SER A 234 8.76 2.02 9.86
N ARG A 235 8.24 3.12 10.40
CA ARG A 235 7.29 3.10 11.52
C ARG A 235 5.86 3.33 11.03
N CYS A 236 5.67 3.48 9.72
CA CYS A 236 4.45 3.99 9.11
C CYS A 236 3.64 2.91 8.37
N HIS A 237 3.85 1.62 8.66
CA HIS A 237 3.04 0.55 8.10
C HIS A 237 1.55 0.78 8.38
N LYS A 238 0.71 0.51 7.39
CA LYS A 238 -0.73 0.76 7.47
C LYS A 238 -1.49 -0.44 6.89
N GLY A 239 -2.15 -1.18 7.78
CA GLY A 239 -3.14 -2.16 7.38
C GLY A 239 -4.50 -1.50 7.18
N ARG A 240 -5.29 -2.03 6.25
CA ARG A 240 -6.68 -1.65 6.02
C ARG A 240 -7.54 -2.90 5.94
N LEU A 241 -8.44 -3.08 6.91
CA LEU A 241 -9.48 -4.10 6.87
C LEU A 241 -10.73 -3.49 6.22
N LEU A 242 -11.19 -4.12 5.14
CA LEU A 242 -12.32 -3.65 4.34
C LEU A 242 -13.55 -4.53 4.56
N TYR A 243 -14.71 -3.89 4.69
CA TYR A 243 -16.01 -4.54 4.63
C TYR A 243 -16.88 -3.85 3.58
N TYR A 244 -17.37 -4.61 2.61
CA TYR A 244 -18.29 -4.11 1.59
C TYR A 244 -19.71 -4.43 2.01
N PHE A 245 -20.53 -3.39 2.16
CA PHE A 245 -21.94 -3.55 2.51
C PHE A 245 -22.72 -4.08 1.30
N PRO A 246 -23.75 -4.91 1.51
CA PRO A 246 -24.65 -5.30 0.44
C PRO A 246 -25.21 -4.06 -0.24
N SER A 247 -25.13 -4.01 -1.58
CA SER A 247 -25.88 -2.99 -2.32
C SER A 247 -27.37 -3.26 -2.09
N GLN A 248 -28.13 -2.22 -1.75
CA GLN A 248 -29.59 -2.34 -1.80
C GLN A 248 -29.95 -2.73 -3.24
N LYS A 249 -30.64 -3.87 -3.42
CA LYS A 249 -31.22 -4.22 -4.71
C LYS A 249 -32.12 -3.04 -5.11
N ARG A 250 -31.80 -2.40 -6.23
CA ARG A 250 -32.70 -1.44 -6.87
C ARG A 250 -33.95 -2.15 -7.36
#